data_AF-A0A242MVA0-F1
#
_entry.id   AF-A0A242MVA0-F1
#
_cell.length_a   1.000
_cell.length_b   1.000
_cell.length_c   1.000
_cell.angle_alpha   90.00
_cell.angle_beta   90.00
_cell.angle_gamma   90.00
#
_symmetry.space_group_name_H-M   'P 1'
#
loop_
_entity.id
_entity.type
_entity.pdbx_description
1 polymer ?
#
loop_
_entity_poly.entity_id
_entity_poly.type
_entity_poly.pdbx_seq_one_letter_code
_entity_poly.pdbx_strand_id
1 'polypeptide(L)' 'MIAERYERVATVLTSNLDFPEWGEAFPGNKMIGAATLDRLRHGAYKIILDGESYRDPDAAKTLKTKLAKETKITQS' A
#
# COMPACT_ATOMS: atom_id res chain seq x y z
N MET A 1 0.57 -13.80 -15.76
CA MET A 1 1.16 -12.42 -15.77
C MET A 1 0.12 -11.37 -15.33
N ILE A 2 0.50 -10.14 -14.93
CA ILE A 2 -0.47 -9.05 -14.59
C ILE A 2 -1.49 -8.83 -15.73
N ALA A 3 -1.04 -8.92 -16.98
CA ALA A 3 -1.90 -8.80 -18.15
C ALA A 3 -3.05 -9.84 -18.21
N GLU A 4 -2.87 -11.03 -17.62
CA GLU A 4 -3.92 -12.07 -17.61
C GLU A 4 -5.01 -11.81 -16.57
N ARG A 5 -4.73 -10.95 -15.58
CA ARG A 5 -5.65 -10.59 -14.48
C ARG A 5 -6.34 -9.25 -14.71
N TYR A 6 -5.66 -8.35 -15.42
CA TYR A 6 -6.16 -7.04 -15.79
C TYR A 6 -7.57 -7.14 -16.40
N GLU A 7 -8.52 -6.36 -15.86
CA GLU A 7 -9.95 -6.36 -16.21
C GLU A 7 -10.71 -7.69 -16.04
N ARG A 8 -10.09 -8.72 -15.44
CA ARG A 8 -10.69 -10.05 -15.28
C ARG A 8 -10.92 -10.43 -13.82
N VAL A 9 -10.01 -10.06 -12.93
CA VAL A 9 -10.11 -10.35 -11.49
C VAL A 9 -9.53 -9.20 -10.65
N ALA A 10 -10.10 -9.01 -9.45
CA ALA A 10 -9.54 -8.07 -8.48
C ALA A 10 -8.13 -8.51 -8.04
N THR A 11 -7.22 -7.54 -7.91
CA THR A 11 -5.84 -7.78 -7.51
C THR A 11 -5.46 -6.81 -6.40
N VAL A 12 -4.99 -7.34 -5.26
CA VAL A 12 -4.44 -6.54 -4.16
C VAL A 12 -2.92 -6.57 -4.25
N LEU A 13 -2.30 -5.39 -4.13
CA LEU A 13 -0.86 -5.20 -4.15
C LEU A 13 -0.45 -4.36 -2.94
N THR A 14 0.61 -4.77 -2.26
CA THR A 14 1.26 -4.01 -1.20
C THR A 14 2.65 -3.60 -1.65
N SER A 15 3.00 -2.34 -1.47
CA SER A 15 4.34 -1.81 -1.77
C SER A 15 4.79 -0.91 -0.62
N ASN A 16 6.09 -0.91 -0.33
CA ASN A 16 6.72 0.07 0.54
C ASN A 16 7.23 1.31 -0.23
N LEU A 17 7.01 1.35 -1.55
CA LEU A 17 7.37 2.45 -2.43
C LEU A 17 6.13 3.26 -2.83
N ASP A 18 6.29 4.57 -2.93
CA ASP A 18 5.28 5.46 -3.49
C ASP A 18 5.23 5.38 -5.02
N PHE A 19 4.11 5.79 -5.61
CA PHE A 19 3.90 5.71 -7.07
C PHE A 19 5.01 6.36 -7.92
N PRO A 20 5.60 7.50 -7.58
CA PRO A 20 6.72 8.06 -8.35
C PRO A 20 7.94 7.13 -8.40
N GLU A 21 8.18 6.36 -7.34
CA GLU A 21 9.33 5.48 -7.18
C GLU A 21 9.15 4.13 -7.88
N TRP A 22 7.92 3.77 -8.25
CA TRP A 22 7.64 2.48 -8.87
C TRP A 22 8.35 2.26 -10.21
N GLY A 23 8.72 3.33 -10.92
CA GLY A 23 9.53 3.22 -12.13
C GLY A 23 10.90 2.60 -11.88
N GLU A 24 11.44 2.78 -10.68
CA GLU A 24 12.74 2.23 -10.26
C GLU A 24 12.67 0.74 -9.90
N ALA A 25 11.46 0.20 -9.65
CA ALA A 25 11.26 -1.22 -9.37
C ALA A 25 11.57 -2.13 -10.58
N PHE A 26 11.79 -1.56 -11.78
CA PHE A 26 12.07 -2.31 -13.02
C PHE A 26 13.40 -1.89 -13.67
N PRO A 27 14.55 -2.05 -12.99
CA PRO A 27 15.83 -1.51 -13.47
C PRO A 27 16.33 -2.18 -14.76
N GLY A 28 15.94 -3.43 -15.04
CA GLY A 28 16.35 -4.19 -16.22
C GLY A 28 15.42 -4.14 -17.43
N ASN A 29 14.19 -3.62 -17.28
CA ASN A 29 13.23 -3.54 -18.39
C ASN A 29 12.18 -2.45 -18.17
N LYS A 30 12.60 -1.20 -18.39
CA LYS A 30 11.78 -0.01 -18.17
C LYS A 30 10.48 0.00 -18.98
N MET A 31 10.51 -0.50 -20.23
CA MET A 31 9.33 -0.55 -21.10
C MET A 31 8.26 -1.52 -20.58
N ILE A 32 8.65 -2.76 -20.24
CA ILE A 32 7.69 -3.73 -19.67
C ILE A 32 7.23 -3.29 -18.28
N GLY A 33 8.12 -2.69 -17.49
CA GLY A 33 7.78 -2.09 -16.20
C GLY A 33 6.70 -1.03 -16.34
N ALA A 34 6.89 -0.04 -17.21
CA ALA A 34 5.90 1.01 -17.47
C ALA A 34 4.54 0.45 -17.90
N ALA A 35 4.51 -0.50 -18.84
CA ALA A 35 3.26 -1.13 -19.28
C ALA A 35 2.59 -1.99 -18.19
N THR A 36 3.37 -2.54 -17.27
CA THR A 36 2.83 -3.28 -16.11
C THR A 36 2.22 -2.32 -15.09
N LEU A 37 2.90 -1.20 -14.82
CA LEU A 37 2.41 -0.17 -13.91
C LEU A 37 1.15 0.52 -14.41
N ASP A 38 1.07 0.79 -15.72
CA ASP A 38 -0.11 1.35 -16.36
C ASP A 38 -1.35 0.47 -16.09
N ARG A 39 -1.26 -0.83 -16.36
CA ARG A 39 -2.34 -1.80 -16.09
C ARG A 39 -2.69 -1.92 -14.60
N LEU A 40 -1.68 -1.86 -13.71
CA LEU A 40 -1.92 -1.91 -12.27
C LEU A 40 -2.60 -0.66 -11.75
N ARG A 41 -2.35 0.50 -12.35
CA ARG A 41 -2.92 1.79 -11.94
C ARG A 41 -4.28 2.04 -12.53
N HIS A 42 -4.54 1.51 -13.72
CA HIS A 42 -5.81 1.68 -14.38
C HIS A 42 -6.92 0.99 -13.57
N GLY A 43 -7.76 1.81 -12.93
CA GLY A 43 -8.83 1.36 -12.04
C GLY A 43 -8.42 1.05 -10.60
N ALA A 44 -7.20 1.39 -10.18
CA ALA A 44 -6.75 1.12 -8.81
C ALA A 44 -7.18 2.19 -7.81
N TYR A 45 -7.52 1.74 -6.60
CA TYR A 45 -7.67 2.58 -5.42
C TYR A 45 -6.38 2.53 -4.60
N LYS A 46 -5.78 3.70 -4.34
CA LYS A 46 -4.60 3.80 -3.49
C LYS A 46 -5.02 3.96 -2.04
N ILE A 47 -4.55 3.06 -1.19
CA ILE A 47 -4.64 3.19 0.27
C ILE A 47 -3.22 3.41 0.79
N ILE A 48 -2.99 4.57 1.41
CA ILE A 48 -1.72 4.89 2.06
C ILE A 48 -1.80 4.37 3.48
N LEU A 49 -0.87 3.49 3.85
CA LEU A 49 -0.73 2.99 5.21
C LEU A 49 0.40 3.75 5.88
N ASP A 50 0.06 4.59 6.85
CA ASP A 50 1.00 5.33 7.68
C ASP A 50 0.88 4.88 9.14
N GLY A 51 1.96 5.05 9.89
CA GLY A 51 2.04 4.71 11.31
C GLY A 51 3.29 3.92 11.69
N GLU A 52 3.40 3.66 13.00
CA GLU A 52 4.51 2.93 13.58
C GLU A 52 4.53 1.47 13.08
N SER A 53 5.73 0.97 12.78
CA SER A 53 5.90 -0.42 12.35
C SER A 53 5.44 -1.38 13.45
N TYR A 54 4.55 -2.31 13.10
CA TYR A 54 4.11 -3.37 14.03
C TYR A 54 5.24 -4.33 14.43
N ARG A 55 6.40 -4.28 13.73
CA ARG A 55 7.58 -5.08 14.10
C ARG A 55 8.31 -4.53 15.32
N ASP A 56 8.04 -3.27 15.69
CA ASP A 56 8.54 -2.71 16.93
C ASP A 56 7.69 -3.24 18.10
N PRO A 57 8.28 -4.00 19.04
CA PRO A 57 7.55 -4.62 20.15
C PRO A 57 6.88 -3.59 21.07
N ASP A 58 7.35 -2.35 21.11
CA ASP A 58 6.76 -1.29 21.92
C ASP A 58 5.69 -0.48 21.16
N ALA A 59 5.74 -0.44 19.81
CA ALA A 59 4.72 0.20 18.99
C ALA A 59 3.32 -0.42 19.20
N ALA A 60 3.22 -1.74 19.37
CA ALA A 60 1.95 -2.41 19.63
C ALA A 60 1.29 -1.98 20.95
N LYS A 61 2.07 -1.62 21.98
CA LYS A 61 1.54 -1.06 23.24
C LYS A 61 1.10 0.39 23.07
N THR A 62 1.88 1.16 22.30
CA THR A 62 1.60 2.57 22.00
C THR A 62 0.30 2.72 21.20
N LEU A 63 0.10 1.92 20.15
CA LEU A 63 -1.14 1.92 19.36
C LEU A 63 -2.38 1.59 20.20
N LYS A 64 -2.34 0.51 21.02
CA LYS A 64 -3.47 0.14 21.89
C LYS A 64 -3.85 1.27 22.85
N THR A 65 -2.85 2.00 23.34
CA THR A 65 -3.07 3.14 24.25
C THR A 65 -3.66 4.35 23.52
N LYS A 66 -3.23 4.63 22.28
CA LYS A 66 -3.77 5.72 21.44
C LYS A 66 -5.23 5.47 21.06
N LEU A 67 -5.56 4.29 20.52
CA LEU A 67 -6.92 3.95 20.13
C LEU A 67 -7.90 4.01 21.32
N ALA A 68 -7.50 3.51 22.49
CA ALA A 68 -8.35 3.54 23.68
C ALA A 68 -8.63 4.95 24.22
N LYS A 69 -7.74 5.92 23.96
CA LYS A 69 -7.97 7.34 24.31
C LYS A 69 -8.94 8.00 23.33
N GLU A 70 -8.78 7.78 22.03
CA GLU A 70 -9.64 8.37 21.01
C GLU A 70 -11.09 7.90 21.13
N THR A 71 -11.35 6.62 21.41
CA THR A 71 -12.71 6.10 21.61
C THR A 71 -13.44 6.76 22.79
N LYS A 72 -12.72 7.20 23.83
CA LYS A 72 -13.32 7.88 24.99
C LYS A 72 -13.67 9.35 24.69
N ILE A 73 -12.95 10.00 23.80
CA ILE A 73 -13.16 11.41 23.45
C ILE A 73 -14.38 11.57 22.53
N THR A 74 -14.63 10.62 21.63
CA THR A 74 -15.77 10.67 20.70
C THR A 74 -17.12 10.28 21.34
N GLN A 75 -17.11 9.68 22.53
CA GLN A 75 -18.33 9.27 23.26
C GLN A 75 -18.71 10.23 24.42
N SER A 76 -18.04 11.39 24.52
CA SER A 76 -18.32 12.43 25.53
C SER A 76 -18.92 13.68 24.91
#